data_AF-A0A4R6TJL1-F1
#
_entry.id   AF-A0A4R6TJL1-F1
#
_cell.length_a   1.000
_cell.length_b   1.000
_cell.length_c   1.000
_cell.angle_alpha   90.00
_cell.angle_beta   90.00
_cell.angle_gamma   90.00
#
_symmetry.space_group_name_H-M   'P 1'
#
loop_
_entity.id
_entity.type
_entity.pdbx_description
1 polymer ?
#
loop_
_entity_poly.entity_id
_entity_poly.type
_entity_poly.pdbx_seq_one_letter_code
_entity_poly.pdbx_strand_id
1 'polypeptide(L)'
;MKKKPENSGFKVPHNYFESFEARLKARMEESGGNLPAETGMAVPDGYFESFEERLKAKMQKPEPKVIQLKSYRKYWVSAVSAAAILLLTFSLFGPGNNELGFDDLAKGEIEAYFENKDIELNEYEIAQVIPVDELEVQDLLDDNIDREQLMDYLDESLEDIDDLNFSIDE
;
A
#
# COMPACT_ATOMS: atom_id res chain seq x y z
N MET A 1 5.62 -5.30 41.17
CA MET A 1 6.32 -6.57 41.49
C MET A 1 5.86 -7.63 40.51
N LYS A 2 6.75 -8.29 39.77
CA LYS A 2 6.38 -9.32 38.77
C LYS A 2 6.04 -10.64 39.48
N LYS A 3 4.89 -11.24 39.14
CA LYS A 3 4.42 -12.53 39.67
C LYS A 3 5.41 -13.64 39.26
N LYS A 4 5.88 -14.44 40.23
CA LYS A 4 6.80 -15.55 39.99
C LYS A 4 6.04 -16.67 39.26
N PRO A 5 6.61 -17.33 38.23
CA PRO A 5 5.93 -18.43 37.55
C PRO A 5 5.71 -19.59 38.51
N GLU A 6 4.45 -20.06 38.62
CA GLU A 6 4.04 -21.15 39.52
C GLU A 6 4.64 -22.52 39.15
N ASN A 7 5.22 -22.63 37.95
CA ASN A 7 5.67 -23.89 37.38
C ASN A 7 7.19 -23.85 37.14
N SER A 8 7.99 -23.78 38.20
CA SER A 8 9.39 -24.17 38.07
C SER A 8 9.40 -25.68 37.81
N GLY A 9 10.01 -26.14 36.71
CA GLY A 9 10.04 -27.57 36.33
C GLY A 9 10.75 -28.50 37.33
N PHE A 10 11.11 -27.99 38.51
CA PHE A 10 11.77 -28.72 39.58
C PHE A 10 10.71 -29.27 40.53
N LYS A 11 10.39 -30.55 40.38
CA LYS A 11 9.57 -31.30 41.33
C LYS A 11 10.49 -32.13 42.22
N VAL A 12 10.31 -32.04 43.53
CA VAL A 12 11.00 -32.94 44.47
C VAL A 12 10.25 -34.25 44.61
N PRO A 13 10.93 -35.37 44.91
CA PRO A 13 10.27 -36.64 45.21
C PRO A 13 9.31 -36.52 46.39
N HIS A 14 8.31 -37.41 46.42
CA HIS A 14 7.37 -37.50 47.54
C HIS A 14 8.13 -37.78 48.85
N ASN A 15 7.76 -37.08 49.93
CA ASN A 15 8.36 -37.16 51.26
C ASN A 15 9.87 -36.84 51.31
N TYR A 16 10.40 -36.09 50.34
CA TYR A 16 11.80 -35.67 50.32
C TYR A 16 12.20 -34.90 51.58
N PHE A 17 11.40 -33.89 51.96
CA PHE A 17 11.71 -33.06 53.13
C PHE A 17 11.38 -33.75 54.46
N GLU A 18 10.31 -34.52 54.51
CA GLU A 18 9.90 -35.28 55.71
C GLU A 18 10.95 -36.31 56.13
N SER A 19 11.58 -36.98 55.16
CA SER A 19 12.64 -37.96 55.40
C SER A 19 14.05 -37.35 55.40
N PHE A 20 14.21 -36.04 55.21
CA PHE A 20 15.53 -35.42 55.07
C PHE A 20 16.34 -35.53 56.36
N GLU A 21 15.76 -35.17 57.50
CA GLU A 21 16.46 -35.16 58.79
C GLU A 21 16.90 -36.57 59.19
N ALA A 22 16.03 -37.57 59.04
CA ALA A 22 16.35 -38.96 59.30
C ALA A 22 17.49 -39.46 58.41
N ARG A 23 17.46 -39.14 57.11
CA ARG A 23 18.52 -39.50 56.16
C ARG A 23 19.84 -38.79 56.45
N LEU A 24 19.80 -37.52 56.84
CA LEU A 24 20.99 -36.75 57.21
C LEU A 24 21.64 -37.32 58.48
N LYS A 25 20.84 -37.57 59.51
CA LYS A 25 21.30 -38.16 60.77
C LYS A 25 21.86 -39.56 60.56
N ALA A 26 21.15 -40.42 59.83
CA ALA A 26 21.63 -41.75 59.45
C ALA A 26 22.96 -41.67 58.71
N ARG A 27 23.12 -40.74 57.74
CA ARG A 27 24.41 -40.53 57.08
C ARG A 27 25.50 -40.09 58.04
N MET A 28 25.25 -39.15 58.96
CA MET A 28 26.28 -38.68 59.90
C MET A 28 26.73 -39.80 60.85
N GLU A 29 25.79 -40.64 61.29
CA GLU A 29 26.05 -41.79 62.16
C GLU A 29 26.75 -42.94 61.41
N GLU A 30 26.32 -43.26 60.19
CA GLU A 30 26.88 -44.31 59.33
C GLU A 30 28.26 -43.93 58.76
N SER A 31 28.49 -42.63 58.51
CA SER A 31 29.80 -42.15 58.03
C SER A 31 30.87 -42.14 59.11
N GLY A 32 30.52 -42.25 60.41
CA GLY A 32 31.49 -42.29 61.52
C GLY A 32 32.53 -41.16 61.52
N GLY A 33 32.25 -40.02 60.91
CA GLY A 33 33.24 -38.94 60.74
C GLY A 33 34.30 -39.18 59.65
N ASN A 34 34.10 -40.13 58.72
CA ASN A 34 34.93 -40.35 57.52
C ASN A 34 34.76 -39.24 56.47
N LEU A 35 34.73 -37.98 56.90
CA LEU A 35 35.12 -36.89 56.03
C LEU A 35 36.61 -37.13 55.70
N PRO A 36 37.00 -37.09 54.42
CA PRO A 36 38.41 -37.16 54.06
C PRO A 36 39.19 -36.13 54.90
N ALA A 37 40.22 -36.58 55.63
CA ALA A 37 41.03 -35.70 56.47
C ALA A 37 41.67 -34.58 55.64
N GLU A 38 41.98 -34.90 54.38
CA GLU A 38 42.31 -33.91 53.37
C GLU A 38 41.01 -33.35 52.77
N THR A 39 40.69 -32.11 53.13
CA THR A 39 39.72 -31.35 52.35
C THR A 39 40.20 -31.36 50.89
N GLY A 40 39.36 -31.82 49.96
CA GLY A 40 39.67 -31.86 48.52
C GLY A 40 39.83 -30.47 47.87
N MET A 41 40.14 -29.46 48.69
CA MET A 41 40.40 -28.07 48.33
C MET A 41 41.91 -27.78 48.40
N ALA A 42 42.75 -28.78 48.17
CA ALA A 42 44.17 -28.55 47.94
C ALA A 42 44.34 -27.91 46.55
N VAL A 43 44.87 -26.70 46.52
CA VAL A 43 45.32 -26.07 45.27
C VAL A 43 46.66 -26.69 44.85
N PRO A 44 46.93 -26.80 43.54
CA PRO A 44 48.22 -27.27 43.05
C PRO A 44 49.39 -26.42 43.59
N ASP A 45 50.54 -27.06 43.76
CA ASP A 45 51.79 -26.37 44.11
C ASP A 45 52.07 -25.24 43.12
N GLY A 46 52.39 -24.04 43.63
CA GLY A 46 52.65 -22.86 42.80
C GLY A 46 51.41 -22.22 42.15
N TYR A 47 50.18 -22.63 42.52
CA TYR A 47 48.94 -22.01 41.99
C TYR A 47 48.93 -20.50 42.17
N PHE A 48 49.24 -20.02 43.38
CA PHE A 48 49.25 -18.60 43.70
C PHE A 48 50.47 -17.86 43.15
N GLU A 49 51.59 -18.54 42.90
CA GLU A 49 52.80 -17.95 42.33
C GLU A 49 52.58 -17.50 40.89
N SER A 50 51.89 -18.32 40.09
CA SER A 50 51.57 -17.97 38.68
C SER A 50 50.21 -17.25 38.51
N PHE A 51 49.46 -17.05 39.59
CA PHE A 51 48.13 -16.45 39.53
C PHE A 51 48.17 -15.00 39.05
N GLU A 52 49.11 -14.20 39.56
CA GLU A 52 49.23 -12.78 39.21
C GLU A 52 49.55 -12.59 37.73
N GLU A 53 50.48 -13.38 37.18
CA GLU A 53 50.83 -13.36 35.76
C GLU A 53 49.66 -13.77 34.86
N ARG A 54 48.95 -14.85 35.23
CA ARG A 54 47.74 -15.31 34.52
C ARG A 54 46.65 -14.25 34.54
N LEU A 55 46.48 -13.54 35.66
CA LEU A 55 45.51 -12.47 35.80
C LEU A 55 45.88 -11.29 34.92
N LYS A 56 47.13 -10.82 34.97
CA LYS A 56 47.63 -9.73 34.11
C LYS A 56 47.50 -10.07 32.63
N ALA A 57 47.84 -11.29 32.22
CA ALA A 57 47.69 -11.74 30.84
C ALA A 57 46.22 -11.77 30.36
N LYS A 58 45.27 -12.10 31.25
CA LYS A 58 43.83 -12.05 30.94
C LYS A 58 43.28 -10.62 30.87
N MET A 59 43.85 -9.68 31.62
CA MET A 59 43.43 -8.27 31.65
C MET A 59 44.03 -7.45 30.51
N GLN A 60 45.18 -7.84 29.95
CA GLN A 60 45.82 -7.18 28.80
C GLN A 60 45.17 -7.50 27.44
N LYS A 61 43.97 -8.09 27.43
CA LYS A 61 43.23 -8.27 26.18
C LYS A 61 42.84 -6.90 25.63
N PRO A 62 43.08 -6.61 24.34
CA PRO A 62 42.63 -5.37 23.75
C PRO A 62 41.12 -5.27 23.93
N GLU A 63 40.66 -4.17 24.55
CA GLU A 63 39.23 -3.95 24.71
C GLU A 63 38.58 -3.99 23.33
N PRO A 64 37.51 -4.79 23.14
CA PRO A 64 36.82 -4.80 21.87
C PRO A 64 36.33 -3.38 21.58
N LYS A 65 36.53 -2.89 20.35
CA LYS A 65 36.05 -1.58 19.92
C LYS A 65 34.52 -1.56 19.99
N VAL A 66 33.98 -1.16 21.13
CA VAL A 66 32.54 -1.07 21.36
C VAL A 66 32.00 0.15 20.61
N ILE A 67 31.16 -0.10 19.60
CA ILE A 67 30.35 0.94 18.99
C ILE A 67 29.05 1.07 19.77
N GLN A 68 28.71 2.29 20.18
CA GLN A 68 27.46 2.56 20.87
C GLN A 68 26.29 2.48 19.87
N LEU A 69 25.30 1.64 20.16
CA LEU A 69 24.05 1.55 19.40
C LEU A 69 23.18 2.79 19.70
N LYS A 70 23.11 3.73 18.76
CA LYS A 70 22.19 4.87 18.85
C LYS A 70 20.77 4.40 18.57
N SER A 71 19.85 4.68 19.50
CA SER A 71 18.44 4.31 19.35
C SER A 71 17.72 5.30 18.44
N TYR A 72 17.35 4.87 17.24
CA TYR A 72 16.61 5.69 16.26
C TYR A 72 15.10 5.74 16.52
N ARG A 73 14.64 5.33 17.71
CA ARG A 73 13.22 5.21 18.06
C ARG A 73 12.43 6.52 17.87
N LYS A 74 13.10 7.67 18.02
CA LYS A 74 12.49 9.00 17.80
C LYS A 74 12.15 9.27 16.33
N TYR A 75 12.96 8.76 15.39
CA TYR A 75 12.73 8.91 13.95
C TYR A 75 11.65 7.95 13.42
N TRP A 76 11.35 6.89 14.17
CA TRP A 76 10.28 5.96 13.81
C TRP A 76 8.91 6.62 13.94
N VAL A 77 8.72 7.47 14.96
CA VAL A 77 7.48 8.24 15.13
C VAL A 77 7.29 9.24 13.98
N SER A 78 8.34 9.93 13.54
CA SER A 78 8.25 10.84 12.39
C SER A 78 8.00 10.09 11.08
N ALA A 79 8.61 8.93 10.87
CA ALA A 79 8.40 8.12 9.67
C ALA A 79 6.96 7.59 9.59
N VAL A 80 6.40 7.11 10.71
CA VAL A 80 5.01 6.65 10.79
C VAL A 80 4.03 7.77 10.52
N SER A 81 4.27 8.98 11.07
CA SER A 81 3.42 10.15 10.82
C SER A 81 3.43 10.56 9.35
N ALA A 82 4.61 10.64 8.72
CA ALA A 82 4.73 10.98 7.30
C ALA A 82 4.04 9.96 6.39
N ALA A 83 4.20 8.65 6.66
CA ALA A 83 3.52 7.60 5.93
C ALA A 83 2.00 7.65 6.09
N ALA A 84 1.50 7.94 7.30
CA ALA A 84 0.07 8.09 7.57
C ALA A 84 -0.53 9.29 6.83
N ILE A 85 0.19 10.42 6.77
CA ILE A 85 -0.24 11.60 6.00
C ILE A 85 -0.28 11.27 4.52
N LEU A 86 0.74 10.60 3.97
CA LEU A 86 0.75 10.20 2.56
C LEU A 86 -0.42 9.27 2.20
N LEU A 87 -0.71 8.29 3.06
CA LEU A 87 -1.85 7.39 2.88
C LEU A 87 -3.19 8.14 2.99
N LEU A 88 -3.33 9.07 3.93
CA LEU A 88 -4.52 9.92 4.05
C LEU A 88 -4.71 10.79 2.80
N THR A 89 -3.64 11.41 2.30
CA THR A 89 -3.72 12.23 1.08
C THR A 89 -4.08 11.40 -0.14
N PHE A 90 -3.50 10.20 -0.28
CA PHE A 90 -3.83 9.29 -1.37
C PHE A 90 -5.26 8.73 -1.25
N SER A 91 -5.75 8.52 -0.03
CA SER A 91 -7.11 8.04 0.21
C SER A 91 -8.18 9.10 -0.02
N LEU A 92 -7.87 10.39 0.20
CA LEU A 92 -8.82 11.50 0.05
C LEU A 92 -8.79 12.14 -1.34
N PHE A 93 -7.62 12.19 -1.98
CA PHE A 93 -7.39 12.86 -3.26
C PHE A 93 -6.85 11.92 -4.35
N GLY A 94 -6.74 10.62 -4.07
CA GLY A 94 -6.35 9.64 -5.06
C GLY A 94 -7.39 9.56 -6.19
N PRO A 95 -6.99 9.07 -7.37
CA PRO A 95 -7.95 8.78 -8.42
C PRO A 95 -8.99 7.83 -7.82
N GLY A 96 -10.24 8.30 -7.76
CA GLY A 96 -11.36 7.45 -7.39
C GLY A 96 -11.38 6.23 -8.31
N ASN A 97 -12.11 5.20 -7.89
CA ASN A 97 -12.39 4.04 -8.73
C ASN A 97 -13.35 4.49 -9.85
N ASN A 98 -12.88 5.34 -10.75
CA ASN A 98 -13.52 5.58 -12.03
C ASN A 98 -13.23 4.31 -12.82
N GLU A 99 -14.04 3.28 -12.59
CA GLU A 99 -14.05 2.11 -13.45
C GLU A 99 -14.33 2.65 -14.86
N LEU A 100 -13.30 2.64 -15.71
CA LEU A 100 -13.43 3.03 -17.11
C LEU A 100 -14.46 2.10 -17.73
N GLY A 101 -15.66 2.63 -17.93
CA GLY A 101 -16.77 1.91 -18.52
C GLY A 101 -16.70 1.97 -20.05
N PHE A 102 -17.44 1.09 -20.71
CA PHE A 102 -17.67 1.23 -22.14
C PHE A 102 -18.34 2.57 -22.49
N ASP A 103 -19.09 3.17 -21.55
CA ASP A 103 -19.70 4.49 -21.72
C ASP A 103 -18.67 5.63 -21.81
N ASP A 104 -17.58 5.57 -21.03
CA ASP A 104 -16.50 6.57 -21.11
C ASP A 104 -15.73 6.46 -22.43
N LEU A 105 -15.56 5.24 -22.93
CA LEU A 105 -14.94 4.98 -24.23
C LEU A 105 -15.83 5.48 -25.38
N ALA A 106 -17.13 5.15 -25.34
CA ALA A 106 -18.09 5.61 -26.32
C ALA A 106 -18.19 7.14 -26.35
N LYS A 107 -18.19 7.79 -25.18
CA LYS A 107 -18.17 9.25 -25.08
C LYS A 107 -16.91 9.85 -25.71
N GLY A 108 -15.74 9.29 -25.42
CA GLY A 108 -14.48 9.77 -25.99
C GLY A 108 -14.39 9.58 -27.51
N GLU A 109 -14.97 8.50 -28.04
CA GLU A 109 -15.06 8.25 -29.48
C GLU A 109 -16.00 9.25 -30.17
N ILE A 110 -17.17 9.52 -29.57
CA ILE A 110 -18.11 10.52 -30.08
C ILE A 110 -17.49 11.92 -30.07
N GLU A 111 -16.82 12.30 -28.99
CA GLU A 111 -16.12 13.60 -28.88
C GLU A 111 -15.01 13.74 -29.92
N ALA A 112 -14.19 12.69 -30.12
CA ALA A 112 -13.15 12.67 -31.13
C ALA A 112 -13.70 12.71 -32.57
N TYR A 113 -14.87 12.12 -32.82
CA TYR A 113 -15.58 12.20 -34.11
C TYR A 113 -16.01 13.64 -34.43
N PHE A 114 -16.58 14.35 -33.45
CA PHE A 114 -16.97 15.76 -33.62
C PHE A 114 -15.79 16.73 -33.69
N GLU A 115 -14.67 16.44 -33.01
CA GLU A 115 -13.48 17.30 -33.03
C GLU A 115 -12.69 17.17 -34.35
N ASN A 116 -12.62 15.97 -34.93
CA ASN A 116 -11.87 15.73 -36.18
C ASN A 116 -12.70 15.90 -37.46
N LYS A 117 -14.04 15.91 -37.35
CA LYS A 117 -14.87 16.43 -38.44
C LYS A 117 -14.95 17.94 -38.29
N ASP A 118 -14.24 18.67 -39.15
CA ASP A 118 -14.70 20.00 -39.54
C ASP A 118 -16.18 19.87 -39.92
N ILE A 119 -17.06 20.63 -39.27
CA ILE A 119 -18.50 20.40 -39.14
C ILE A 119 -19.20 20.41 -40.52
N GLU A 120 -19.09 19.31 -41.25
CA GLU A 120 -19.88 18.97 -42.43
C GLU A 120 -20.78 17.82 -41.99
N LEU A 121 -21.80 18.19 -41.20
CA LEU A 121 -22.88 17.27 -40.85
C LEU A 121 -23.64 16.97 -42.15
N ASN A 122 -23.84 15.69 -42.45
CA ASN A 122 -24.71 15.31 -43.56
C ASN A 122 -26.17 15.68 -43.21
N GLU A 123 -27.03 15.90 -44.21
CA GLU A 123 -28.45 16.23 -44.08
C GLU A 123 -29.19 15.29 -43.09
N TYR A 124 -28.85 14.00 -43.12
CA TYR A 124 -29.41 13.00 -42.20
C TYR A 124 -28.93 13.16 -40.73
N GLU A 125 -27.73 13.67 -40.52
CA GLU A 125 -27.18 13.96 -39.18
C GLU A 125 -27.81 15.25 -38.64
N ILE A 126 -27.98 16.26 -39.50
CA ILE A 126 -28.67 17.52 -39.17
C ILE A 126 -30.12 17.25 -38.77
N ALA A 127 -30.84 16.43 -39.54
CA ALA A 127 -32.23 16.08 -39.26
C ALA A 127 -32.44 15.36 -37.92
N GLN A 128 -31.41 14.71 -37.37
CA GLN A 128 -31.46 14.07 -36.04
C GLN A 128 -31.24 15.06 -34.88
N VAL A 129 -30.54 16.16 -35.14
CA VAL A 129 -30.22 17.18 -34.12
C VAL A 129 -31.29 18.28 -34.10
N ILE A 130 -31.97 18.52 -35.22
CA ILE A 130 -33.08 19.47 -35.29
C ILE A 130 -34.26 18.94 -34.45
N PRO A 131 -34.70 19.65 -33.40
CA PRO A 131 -35.84 19.25 -32.58
C PRO A 131 -37.14 19.54 -33.31
N VAL A 132 -37.52 18.66 -34.25
CA VAL A 132 -38.70 18.84 -35.12
C VAL A 132 -39.99 19.00 -34.32
N ASP A 133 -40.07 18.39 -33.13
CA ASP A 133 -41.23 18.49 -32.24
C ASP A 133 -41.35 19.86 -31.53
N GLU A 134 -40.25 20.62 -31.45
CA GLU A 134 -40.19 21.95 -30.82
C GLU A 134 -40.23 23.09 -31.87
N LEU A 135 -40.12 22.77 -33.16
CA LEU A 135 -40.21 23.75 -34.23
C LEU A 135 -41.66 24.20 -34.43
N GLU A 136 -41.97 25.43 -34.05
CA GLU A 136 -43.20 26.08 -34.45
C GLU A 136 -43.08 26.52 -35.92
N VAL A 137 -44.16 26.36 -36.70
CA VAL A 137 -44.23 26.82 -38.11
C VAL A 137 -43.91 28.32 -38.21
N GLN A 138 -44.14 29.08 -37.14
CA GLN A 138 -43.81 30.49 -37.06
C GLN A 138 -42.29 30.76 -37.08
N ASP A 139 -41.46 29.92 -36.44
CA ASP A 139 -39.99 30.06 -36.42
C ASP A 139 -39.36 29.82 -37.80
N LEU A 140 -39.93 28.91 -38.59
CA LEU A 140 -39.50 28.67 -39.98
C LEU A 140 -39.89 29.80 -40.93
N LEU A 141 -40.89 30.59 -40.56
CA LEU A 141 -41.40 31.71 -41.36
C LEU A 141 -40.78 33.06 -40.94
N ASP A 142 -40.18 33.14 -39.77
CA ASP A 142 -39.54 34.35 -39.23
C ASP A 142 -38.08 34.49 -39.71
N ASP A 143 -37.46 33.39 -40.13
CA ASP A 143 -36.21 33.45 -40.89
C ASP A 143 -36.53 34.03 -42.28
N ASN A 144 -36.19 35.30 -42.46
CA ASN A 144 -36.46 36.05 -43.67
C ASN A 144 -35.56 35.51 -44.79
N ILE A 145 -36.01 34.44 -45.44
CA ILE A 145 -35.30 33.89 -46.59
C ILE A 145 -35.23 34.99 -47.65
N ASP A 146 -34.00 35.41 -47.94
CA ASP A 146 -33.78 36.52 -48.84
C ASP A 146 -34.34 36.19 -50.22
N ARG A 147 -35.09 37.13 -50.81
CA ARG A 147 -35.77 36.90 -52.08
C ARG A 147 -34.77 36.65 -53.20
N GLU A 148 -33.61 37.29 -53.20
CA GLU A 148 -32.56 37.04 -54.19
C GLU A 148 -32.08 35.59 -54.06
N GLN A 149 -31.83 35.11 -52.83
CA GLN A 149 -31.40 33.72 -52.59
C GLN A 149 -32.43 32.68 -53.01
N LEU A 150 -33.72 32.94 -52.79
CA LEU A 150 -34.80 32.08 -53.27
C LEU A 150 -34.89 32.06 -54.80
N MET A 151 -34.70 33.21 -55.44
CA MET A 151 -34.74 33.29 -56.90
C MET A 151 -33.54 32.56 -57.50
N ASP A 152 -32.35 32.73 -56.94
CA ASP A 152 -31.13 32.03 -57.38
C ASP A 152 -31.28 30.50 -57.26
N TYR A 153 -31.80 30.01 -56.12
CA TYR A 153 -32.05 28.57 -55.94
C TYR A 153 -33.08 28.01 -56.93
N LEU A 154 -34.16 28.76 -57.18
CA LEU A 154 -35.18 28.34 -58.13
C LEU A 154 -34.66 28.38 -59.57
N ASP A 155 -33.81 29.34 -59.93
CA ASP A 155 -33.21 29.43 -61.26
C ASP A 155 -32.23 28.28 -61.50
N GLU A 156 -31.34 27.99 -60.54
CA GLU A 156 -30.41 26.86 -60.60
C GLU A 156 -31.16 25.51 -60.69
N SER A 157 -32.24 25.35 -59.91
CA SER A 157 -33.05 24.13 -59.96
C SER A 157 -33.89 24.01 -61.23
N LEU A 158 -34.30 25.13 -61.84
CA LEU A 158 -34.97 25.15 -63.13
C LEU A 158 -34.00 24.86 -64.27
N GLU A 159 -32.74 25.29 -64.18
CA GLU A 159 -31.69 24.99 -65.17
C GLU A 159 -31.46 23.46 -65.27
N ASP A 160 -31.39 22.77 -64.13
CA ASP A 160 -31.33 21.30 -64.07
C ASP A 160 -32.58 20.61 -64.67
N ILE A 161 -33.76 21.21 -64.51
CA ILE A 161 -35.03 20.68 -65.05
C ILE A 161 -35.16 20.95 -66.55
N ASP A 162 -34.72 22.11 -67.02
CA ASP A 162 -34.74 22.45 -68.45
C ASP A 162 -33.73 21.58 -69.23
N ASP A 163 -32.56 21.29 -68.67
CA ASP A 163 -31.60 20.32 -69.24
C ASP A 163 -32.22 18.90 -69.37
N LEU A 164 -33.10 18.51 -68.45
CA LEU A 164 -33.87 17.27 -68.55
C LEU A 164 -34.99 17.35 -69.61
N ASN A 165 -35.53 18.54 -69.87
CA ASN A 165 -36.66 18.77 -70.77
C ASN A 165 -36.23 19.04 -72.23
N PHE A 166 -34.96 19.33 -72.51
CA PHE A 166 -34.41 19.47 -73.87
C PHE A 166 -34.26 18.16 -74.66
N SER A 167 -34.80 17.05 -74.16
CA SER A 167 -34.86 15.76 -74.86
C SER A 167 -36.27 15.36 -75.34
N ILE A 168 -37.19 16.32 -75.47
CA ILE A 168 -38.48 16.11 -76.15
C ILE A 168 -38.68 17.20 -77.20
N ASP A 169 -38.02 17.07 -78.35
CA ASP A 169 -38.56 17.51 -79.62
C ASP A 169 -38.15 16.49 -80.71
N GLU A 170 -39.08 16.20 -81.60
CA GLU A 170 -38.83 15.50 -82.87
C GLU A 170 -38.24 16.49 -83.89
#